data_AF-A0A969HC19-F1
#
_entry.id   AF-A0A969HC19-F1
#
_cell.length_a   1.000
_cell.length_b   1.000
_cell.length_c   1.000
_cell.angle_alpha   90.00
_cell.angle_beta   90.00
_cell.angle_gamma   90.00
#
_symmetry.space_group_name_H-M   'P 1'
#
loop_
_entity.id
_entity.type
_entity.pdbx_description
1 polymer ?
#
loop_
_entity_poly.entity_id
_entity_poly.type
_entity_poly.pdbx_seq_one_letter_code
_entity_poly.pdbx_strand_id
1 'polypeptide(L)'
;MTDKQKRYVGLDVHKHYVMVGAVNRFQEMVLPPRKVSLAEFEGWAKKNLRPTDEVVLEATTNAWYLNDLLEPLVARVVVCHPPQVKLIAAALVKTDKKDTMTLAKLLAVGMIPAVWVPPLH
;
A
#
# COMPACT_ATOMS: atom_id res chain seq x y z
N MET A 1 -3.71 -7.62 22.68
CA MET A 1 -4.55 -7.31 21.50
C MET A 1 -3.98 -8.09 20.32
N THR A 2 -4.81 -8.82 19.59
CA THR A 2 -4.39 -9.93 18.72
C THR A 2 -3.70 -9.44 17.46
N ASP A 3 -2.38 -9.57 17.43
CA ASP A 3 -1.49 -9.37 16.29
C ASP A 3 -1.90 -10.12 14.99
N LYS A 4 -2.83 -11.09 15.09
CA LYS A 4 -3.45 -11.79 13.97
C LYS A 4 -4.38 -10.91 13.11
N GLN A 5 -4.79 -9.73 13.56
CA GLN A 5 -5.73 -8.88 12.81
C GLN A 5 -5.07 -7.80 11.96
N LYS A 6 -3.80 -7.47 12.19
CA LYS A 6 -3.12 -6.38 11.48
C LYS A 6 -2.78 -6.80 10.05
N ARG A 7 -3.23 -6.01 9.07
CA ARG A 7 -2.90 -6.22 7.65
C ARG A 7 -1.99 -5.09 7.17
N TYR A 8 -1.04 -5.47 6.35
CA TYR A 8 -0.13 -4.57 5.65
C TYR A 8 -0.52 -4.60 4.18
N VAL A 9 -0.99 -3.47 3.68
CA VAL A 9 -1.60 -3.32 2.37
C VAL A 9 -0.63 -2.58 1.45
N GLY A 10 -0.33 -3.16 0.31
CA GLY A 10 0.40 -2.50 -0.77
C GLY A 10 -0.59 -1.95 -1.81
N LEU A 11 -0.32 -0.73 -2.27
CA LEU A 11 -1.02 -0.08 -3.37
C LEU A 11 -0.01 0.32 -4.45
N ASP A 12 -0.17 -0.26 -5.65
CA ASP A 12 0.52 0.22 -6.85
C ASP A 12 -0.45 1.05 -7.69
N VAL A 13 -0.14 2.34 -7.81
CA VAL A 13 -1.05 3.36 -8.31
C VAL A 13 -0.73 3.66 -9.76
N HIS A 14 -1.66 3.35 -10.66
CA HIS A 14 -1.56 3.65 -12.08
C HIS A 14 -2.57 4.73 -12.49
N LYS A 15 -2.43 5.22 -13.73
CA LYS A 15 -3.26 6.32 -14.27
C LYS A 15 -4.77 6.09 -14.15
N HIS A 16 -5.24 4.85 -14.31
CA HIS A 16 -6.69 4.53 -14.34
C HIS A 16 -7.12 3.50 -13.30
N TYR A 17 -6.18 2.94 -12.54
CA TYR A 17 -6.46 1.86 -11.61
C TYR A 17 -5.41 1.79 -10.50
N VAL A 18 -5.77 1.14 -9.40
CA VAL A 18 -4.88 0.80 -8.30
C VAL A 18 -4.82 -0.73 -8.19
N MET A 19 -3.63 -1.29 -8.18
CA MET A 19 -3.42 -2.69 -7.81
C MET A 19 -3.29 -2.76 -6.29
N VAL A 20 -4.08 -3.62 -5.66
CA VAL A 20 -4.15 -3.74 -4.20
C VAL A 20 -3.88 -5.16 -3.77
N GLY A 21 -3.07 -5.35 -2.74
CA GLY A 21 -2.78 -6.65 -2.14
C GLY A 21 -2.37 -6.47 -0.69
N ALA A 22 -2.54 -7.51 0.14
CA ALA A 22 -2.18 -7.41 1.55
C ALA A 22 -1.64 -8.71 2.14
N VAL A 23 -0.75 -8.56 3.12
CA VAL A 23 -0.23 -9.63 3.95
C VAL A 23 -0.50 -9.36 5.43
N ASN A 24 -0.45 -10.39 6.26
CA ASN A 24 -0.39 -10.22 7.72
C ASN A 24 1.07 -10.09 8.20
N ARG A 25 1.25 -9.97 9.52
CA ARG A 25 2.58 -9.92 10.19
C ARG A 25 3.49 -11.13 9.91
N PHE A 26 2.92 -12.27 9.56
CA PHE A 26 3.65 -13.50 9.25
C PHE A 26 3.95 -13.62 7.75
N GLN A 27 3.71 -12.54 7.00
CA GLN A 27 3.85 -12.46 5.53
C GLN A 27 2.91 -13.39 4.76
N GLU A 28 1.86 -13.91 5.40
CA GLU A 28 0.84 -14.70 4.75
C GLU A 28 -0.11 -13.77 4.00
N MET A 29 -0.49 -14.16 2.77
CA MET A 29 -1.40 -13.39 1.95
C MET A 29 -2.82 -13.42 2.55
N VAL A 30 -3.35 -12.25 2.88
CA VAL A 30 -4.72 -12.08 3.43
C VAL A 30 -5.64 -11.33 2.48
N LEU A 31 -5.08 -10.65 1.48
CA LEU A 31 -5.82 -10.09 0.36
C LEU A 31 -5.04 -10.38 -0.93
N PRO A 32 -5.57 -11.24 -1.82
CA PRO A 32 -4.97 -11.49 -3.12
C PRO A 32 -4.88 -10.21 -3.97
N PRO A 33 -3.81 -10.06 -4.78
CA PRO A 33 -3.67 -8.93 -5.69
C PRO A 33 -4.88 -8.76 -6.59
N ARG A 34 -5.49 -7.58 -6.54
CA ARG A 34 -6.63 -7.24 -7.39
C ARG A 34 -6.52 -5.82 -7.91
N LYS A 35 -7.01 -5.65 -9.13
CA LYS A 35 -7.15 -4.35 -9.77
C LYS A 35 -8.47 -3.72 -9.36
N VAL A 36 -8.43 -2.45 -8.96
CA VAL A 36 -9.59 -1.61 -8.67
C VAL A 36 -9.48 -0.37 -9.55
N SER A 37 -10.54 0.04 -10.23
CA SER A 37 -10.49 1.26 -11.03
C SER A 37 -10.29 2.47 -10.11
N LEU A 38 -9.60 3.51 -10.59
CA LEU A 38 -9.35 4.70 -9.77
C LEU A 38 -10.66 5.40 -9.38
N ALA A 39 -11.66 5.38 -10.28
CA ALA A 39 -12.99 5.94 -10.04
C ALA A 39 -13.77 5.21 -8.93
N GLU A 40 -13.58 3.89 -8.78
CA GLU A 40 -14.25 3.10 -7.76
C GLU A 40 -13.43 2.95 -6.47
N PHE A 41 -12.18 3.42 -6.47
CA PHE A 41 -11.23 3.15 -5.40
C PHE A 41 -11.69 3.68 -4.04
N GLU A 42 -12.26 4.88 -3.99
CA GLU A 42 -12.81 5.44 -2.74
C GLU A 42 -13.90 4.55 -2.13
N GLY A 43 -14.88 4.15 -2.94
CA GLY A 43 -15.97 3.27 -2.50
C GLY A 43 -15.45 1.90 -2.11
N TRP A 44 -14.43 1.39 -2.81
CA TRP A 44 -13.77 0.14 -2.46
C TRP A 44 -13.01 0.26 -1.13
N ALA A 45 -12.23 1.32 -0.93
CA ALA A 45 -11.40 1.55 0.25
C ALA A 45 -12.27 1.62 1.52
N LYS A 46 -13.33 2.43 1.50
CA LYS A 46 -14.28 2.56 2.61
C LYS A 46 -14.96 1.24 3.01
N LYS A 47 -15.13 0.31 2.04
CA LYS A 47 -15.78 -0.98 2.28
C LYS A 47 -14.81 -2.09 2.71
N ASN A 48 -13.54 -2.02 2.30
CA ASN A 48 -12.60 -3.15 2.40
C ASN A 48 -11.42 -2.90 3.34
N LEU A 49 -11.03 -1.64 3.56
CA LEU A 49 -9.97 -1.28 4.49
C LEU A 49 -10.51 -1.21 5.91
N ARG A 50 -9.59 -1.36 6.87
CA ARG A 50 -9.89 -1.38 8.30
C ARG A 50 -9.05 -0.31 9.01
N PRO A 51 -9.56 0.28 10.11
CA PRO A 51 -8.81 1.23 10.93
C PRO A 51 -7.49 0.69 11.50
N THR A 52 -7.29 -0.63 11.49
CA THR A 52 -6.06 -1.30 11.94
C THR A 52 -5.04 -1.55 10.84
N ASP A 53 -5.41 -1.34 9.57
CA ASP A 53 -4.52 -1.60 8.44
C ASP A 53 -3.39 -0.58 8.41
N GLU A 54 -2.21 -1.00 7.95
CA GLU A 54 -1.19 -0.08 7.48
C GLU A 54 -1.10 -0.19 5.97
N VAL A 55 -1.02 0.95 5.29
CA VAL A 55 -1.02 1.03 3.84
C VAL A 55 0.27 1.65 3.36
N VAL A 56 0.86 1.10 2.30
CA VAL A 56 1.97 1.70 1.57
C VAL A 56 1.56 1.95 0.13
N LEU A 57 1.92 3.11 -0.41
CA LEU A 57 1.80 3.45 -1.82
C LEU A 57 3.09 4.07 -2.36
N GLU A 58 3.36 3.88 -3.65
CA GLU A 58 4.46 4.57 -4.32
C GLU A 58 4.10 6.04 -4.63
N ALA A 59 5.07 6.93 -4.44
CA ALA A 59 4.98 8.34 -4.77
C ALA A 59 4.82 8.52 -6.29
N THR A 60 3.58 8.64 -6.72
CA THR A 60 3.15 8.89 -8.11
C THR A 60 2.29 10.16 -8.16
N THR A 61 1.82 10.55 -9.35
CA THR A 61 1.00 11.76 -9.55
C THR A 61 -0.25 11.82 -8.67
N ASN A 62 -0.87 10.67 -8.37
CA ASN A 62 -2.10 10.59 -7.57
C ASN A 62 -1.84 10.27 -6.09
N ALA A 63 -0.58 10.17 -5.65
CA ALA A 63 -0.25 9.68 -4.31
C ALA A 63 -0.80 10.57 -3.19
N TRP A 64 -0.78 11.89 -3.35
CA TRP A 64 -1.30 12.83 -2.35
C TRP A 64 -2.82 12.72 -2.17
N TYR A 65 -3.56 12.71 -3.28
CA TYR A 65 -5.01 12.49 -3.25
C TYR A 65 -5.37 11.17 -2.55
N LEU A 66 -4.64 10.09 -2.85
CA LEU A 66 -4.88 8.80 -2.21
C LEU A 66 -4.45 8.80 -0.74
N ASN A 67 -3.38 9.51 -0.37
CA ASN A 67 -2.98 9.67 1.01
C ASN A 67 -4.10 10.30 1.85
N ASP A 68 -4.63 11.44 1.39
CA ASP A 68 -5.68 12.19 2.10
C ASP A 68 -6.98 11.39 2.19
N LEU A 69 -7.29 10.60 1.15
CA LEU A 69 -8.42 9.68 1.14
C LEU A 69 -8.26 8.53 2.16
N LEU A 70 -7.04 8.03 2.33
CA LEU A 70 -6.76 6.82 3.11
C LEU A 70 -6.50 7.12 4.59
N GLU A 71 -5.88 8.26 4.91
CA GLU A 71 -5.53 8.67 6.27
C GLU A 71 -6.68 8.48 7.28
N PRO A 72 -7.93 8.90 7.02
CA PRO A 72 -9.03 8.70 7.98
C PRO A 72 -9.55 7.25 8.06
N LEU A 73 -9.14 6.36 7.15
CA LEU A 73 -9.67 5.01 7.02
C LEU A 73 -8.80 3.93 7.67
N VAL A 74 -7.51 4.21 7.87
CA VAL A 74 -6.49 3.21 8.26
C VAL A 74 -5.60 3.70 9.40
N ALA A 75 -4.81 2.80 9.99
CA ALA A 75 -3.94 3.16 11.11
C ALA A 75 -2.76 4.04 10.69
N ARG A 76 -2.23 3.79 9.49
CA ARG A 76 -1.07 4.49 8.94
C ARG A 76 -1.04 4.40 7.42
N VAL A 77 -0.69 5.51 6.78
CA VAL A 77 -0.35 5.56 5.35
C VAL A 77 1.14 5.87 5.22
N VAL A 78 1.84 5.13 4.36
CA VAL A 78 3.26 5.34 4.06
C VAL A 78 3.40 5.59 2.57
N VAL A 79 3.96 6.74 2.21
CA VAL A 79 4.32 7.04 0.82
C VAL A 79 5.81 6.74 0.64
N CYS A 80 6.14 5.90 -0.34
CA CYS A 80 7.51 5.46 -0.61
C CYS A 80 8.03 5.93 -1.97
N HIS A 81 9.34 6.16 -2.10
CA HIS A 81 9.93 6.66 -3.34
C HIS A 81 10.18 5.48 -4.32
N PRO A 82 9.63 5.50 -5.56
CA PRO A 82 9.73 4.36 -6.48
C PRO A 82 11.16 3.88 -6.76
N PRO A 83 12.17 4.77 -6.95
CA PRO A 83 13.58 4.36 -7.06
C PRO A 83 14.13 3.55 -5.89
N GLN A 84 13.71 3.85 -4.64
CA GLN A 84 14.22 3.15 -3.46
C GLN A 84 13.60 1.76 -3.30
N VAL A 85 12.32 1.62 -3.62
CA VAL A 85 11.66 0.29 -3.68
C VAL A 85 12.28 -0.57 -4.77
N LYS A 86 12.60 0.01 -5.93
CA LYS A 86 13.25 -0.69 -7.04
C LYS A 86 14.64 -1.23 -6.68
N LEU A 87 15.41 -0.55 -5.83
CA LEU A 87 16.71 -1.06 -5.36
C LEU A 87 16.57 -2.31 -4.49
N ILE A 88 15.50 -2.37 -3.68
CA ILE A 88 15.21 -3.52 -2.82
C ILE A 88 14.61 -4.69 -3.63
N ALA A 89 13.84 -4.38 -4.67
CA ALA A 89 13.12 -5.36 -5.49
C ALA A 89 13.86 -5.76 -6.80
N ALA A 90 15.07 -5.26 -7.05
CA ALA A 90 15.77 -5.30 -8.34
C ALA A 90 16.02 -6.70 -8.94
N ALA A 91 15.84 -7.77 -8.18
CA ALA A 91 16.10 -9.14 -8.61
C ALA A 91 14.91 -9.87 -9.27
N LEU A 92 13.73 -9.23 -9.39
CA LEU A 92 12.50 -9.90 -9.81
C LEU A 92 11.94 -9.39 -11.15
N VAL A 93 11.36 -10.31 -11.94
CA VAL A 93 10.50 -9.98 -13.09
C VAL A 93 9.32 -9.15 -12.59
N LYS A 94 9.31 -7.86 -12.94
CA LYS A 94 8.28 -6.89 -12.54
C LYS A 94 6.93 -7.25 -13.13
N THR A 95 5.93 -7.37 -12.24
CA THR A 95 4.52 -7.37 -12.61
C THR A 95 3.76 -6.60 -11.54
N ASP A 96 2.72 -5.88 -11.90
CA ASP A 96 1.94 -5.05 -10.95
C ASP A 96 1.51 -5.85 -9.71
N LYS A 97 1.13 -7.13 -9.90
CA LYS A 97 0.77 -8.04 -8.80
C LYS A 97 1.94 -8.34 -7.87
N LYS A 98 3.13 -8.61 -8.41
CA LYS A 98 4.33 -8.92 -7.62
C LYS A 98 4.84 -7.68 -6.90
N ASP A 99 4.81 -6.53 -7.58
CA ASP A 99 5.27 -5.25 -7.03
C ASP A 99 4.37 -4.85 -5.85
N THR A 100 3.05 -4.93 -6.03
CA THR A 100 2.07 -4.69 -4.95
C THR A 100 2.27 -5.59 -3.74
N MET A 101 2.51 -6.89 -3.95
CA MET A 101 2.77 -7.82 -2.82
C MET A 101 4.12 -7.59 -2.17
N THR A 102 5.12 -7.14 -2.94
CA THR A 102 6.44 -6.78 -2.41
C THR A 102 6.32 -5.57 -1.50
N LEU A 103 5.58 -4.54 -1.93
CA LEU A 103 5.26 -3.37 -1.09
C LEU A 103 4.59 -3.79 0.23
N ALA A 104 3.54 -4.61 0.17
CA ALA A 104 2.85 -5.12 1.36
C ALA A 104 3.80 -5.86 2.32
N LYS A 105 4.67 -6.72 1.79
CA LYS A 105 5.65 -7.48 2.58
C LYS A 105 6.72 -6.59 3.20
N LEU A 106 7.25 -5.63 2.45
CA LEU A 106 8.26 -4.68 2.94
C LEU A 106 7.69 -3.81 4.06
N LEU A 107 6.42 -3.38 3.93
CA LEU A 107 5.73 -2.65 4.99
C LEU A 107 5.59 -3.51 6.25
N ALA A 108 5.22 -4.79 6.10
CA ALA A 108 5.06 -5.72 7.22
C ALA A 108 6.32 -5.93 8.04
N VAL A 109 7.50 -5.86 7.41
CA VAL A 109 8.80 -6.02 8.08
C VAL A 109 9.47 -4.67 8.41
N GLY A 110 8.79 -3.55 8.20
CA GLY A 110 9.32 -2.21 8.48
C GLY A 110 10.49 -1.79 7.59
N MET A 111 10.66 -2.42 6.41
CA MET A 111 11.76 -2.15 5.48
C MET A 111 11.37 -1.20 4.34
N ILE A 112 10.25 -0.48 4.47
CA ILE A 112 9.95 0.63 3.55
C ILE A 112 10.75 1.85 4.02
N PRO A 113 11.69 2.38 3.21
CA PRO A 113 12.25 3.70 3.48
C PRO A 113 11.10 4.71 3.32
N ALA A 114 10.59 5.22 4.43
CA ALA A 114 9.53 6.21 4.42
C ALA A 114 10.07 7.49 3.76
N VAL A 115 9.35 8.00 2.76
CA VAL A 115 9.60 9.36 2.27
C VAL A 115 8.95 10.30 3.26
N TRP A 116 9.70 11.31 3.69
CA TRP A 116 9.19 12.35 4.58
C TRP A 116 7.93 13.00 3.98
N VAL A 117 6.83 12.95 4.73
CA VAL A 117 5.58 13.66 4.44
C VAL A 117 5.59 14.96 5.26
N PRO A 118 5.46 16.15 4.65
CA PRO A 118 5.33 17.39 5.41
C PRO A 118 4.04 17.37 6.24
N PRO A 119 4.07 17.80 7.52
CA PRO A 119 2.85 17.94 8.31
C PRO A 119 1.94 19.01 7.69
N LEU A 120 0.62 18.75 7.70
CA LEU A 120 -0.39 19.75 7.38
C LEU A 120 -0.35 20.86 8.43
N HIS A 121 -0.21 22.12 7.98
CA HIS A 121 -0.33 23.32 8.82
C HIS A 121 -1.78 23.76 8.94
#